data_AF-A0A7V5P091-F1
#
_entry.id   AF-A0A7V5P091-F1
#
_cell.length_a   1.000
_cell.length_b   1.000
_cell.length_c   1.000
_cell.angle_alpha   90.00
_cell.angle_beta   90.00
_cell.angle_gamma   90.00
#
_symmetry.space_group_name_H-M   'P 1'
#
loop_
_entity.id
_entity.type
_entity.pdbx_description
1 polymer ?
#
loop_
_entity_poly.entity_id
_entity_poly.type
_entity_poly.pdbx_seq_one_letter_code
_entity_poly.pdbx_strand_id
1 'polypeptide(L)'
;MVRWICWGVFWFALLVFPVQAGEVPLGLPPVPVPADNPLNPAKVKLGKLLFEDTRFSADGTVSCATCHDPKTAFVDGLPVSEGIKGLKGTRNAPTVINAAYYTSQFWDGRRATLEEQALDPFVNPVEHGLKTHDPIVKICRQDPRYRKLFAQAFGIKPEEITIEYVVKAIAAFERTVIAGNSPFDRYFYGGEEDALSPAAKRGLKLFRTKARCQDCHRIDQKFALFTDNKFHNLGVGMEKI
;
A
#
# COMPACT_ATOMS: atom_id res chain seq x y z
N MET A 1 -44.46 -53.55 -13.08
CA MET A 1 -43.89 -52.57 -14.04
C MET A 1 -44.38 -51.21 -13.58
N VAL A 2 -43.60 -50.18 -13.23
CA VAL A 2 -42.25 -49.75 -13.58
C VAL A 2 -41.67 -49.04 -12.33
N ARG A 3 -40.45 -49.37 -11.92
CA ARG A 3 -39.70 -48.64 -10.89
C ARG A 3 -38.92 -47.52 -11.58
N TRP A 4 -39.22 -46.27 -11.27
CA TRP A 4 -38.47 -45.11 -11.73
C TRP A 4 -37.24 -44.91 -10.83
N ILE A 5 -36.05 -44.98 -11.43
CA ILE A 5 -34.77 -44.69 -10.78
C ILE A 5 -34.47 -43.22 -11.09
N CYS A 6 -34.61 -42.33 -10.11
CA CYS A 6 -34.12 -40.96 -10.22
C CYS A 6 -32.60 -40.95 -9.96
N TRP A 7 -31.82 -40.68 -11.01
CA TRP A 7 -30.40 -40.37 -10.90
C TRP A 7 -30.24 -38.93 -10.43
N GLY A 8 -29.82 -38.73 -9.18
CA GLY A 8 -29.45 -37.42 -8.66
C GLY A 8 -28.11 -36.98 -9.27
N VAL A 9 -28.15 -35.96 -10.13
CA VAL A 9 -26.95 -35.26 -10.60
C VAL A 9 -26.46 -34.38 -9.45
N PHE A 10 -25.41 -34.81 -8.76
CA PHE A 10 -24.68 -33.97 -7.80
C PHE A 10 -23.89 -32.91 -8.58
N TRP A 11 -24.45 -31.71 -8.68
CA TRP A 11 -23.69 -30.51 -9.04
C TRP A 11 -22.74 -30.18 -7.88
N PHE A 12 -21.47 -30.56 -8.01
CA PHE A 12 -20.40 -29.98 -7.19
C PHE A 12 -20.23 -28.52 -7.62
N ALA A 13 -20.98 -27.62 -6.99
CA ALA A 13 -20.65 -26.21 -7.01
C ALA A 13 -19.29 -26.05 -6.32
N LEU A 14 -18.24 -25.84 -7.09
CA LEU A 14 -16.97 -25.32 -6.60
C LEU A 14 -17.25 -23.95 -5.99
N LEU A 15 -17.53 -23.92 -4.69
CA LEU A 15 -17.54 -22.71 -3.90
C LEU A 15 -16.12 -22.16 -3.89
N VAL A 16 -15.82 -21.29 -4.84
CA VAL A 16 -14.65 -20.42 -4.78
C VAL A 16 -14.92 -19.42 -3.67
N PHE A 17 -14.48 -19.74 -2.45
CA PHE A 17 -14.48 -18.77 -1.38
C PHE A 17 -13.42 -17.71 -1.72
N PRO A 18 -13.80 -16.43 -1.87
CA PRO A 18 -12.80 -15.38 -1.92
C PRO A 18 -12.03 -15.44 -0.59
N VAL A 19 -10.70 -15.49 -0.68
CA VAL A 19 -9.85 -15.31 0.50
C VAL A 19 -10.16 -13.90 1.03
N GLN A 20 -10.91 -13.83 2.12
CA GLN A 20 -11.27 -12.58 2.77
C GLN A 20 -9.96 -11.90 3.21
N ALA A 21 -9.70 -10.69 2.71
CA ALA A 21 -8.74 -9.79 3.34
C ALA A 21 -9.12 -9.68 4.82
N GLY A 22 -8.11 -9.70 5.71
CA GLY A 22 -8.32 -9.66 7.16
C GLY A 22 -9.31 -8.58 7.59
N GLU A 23 -9.99 -8.82 8.71
CA GLU A 23 -10.97 -7.89 9.27
C GLU A 23 -10.39 -6.47 9.33
N VAL A 24 -11.08 -5.52 8.70
CA VAL A 24 -10.61 -4.14 8.61
C VAL A 24 -10.57 -3.57 10.03
N PRO A 25 -9.41 -3.05 10.50
CA PRO A 25 -9.32 -2.50 11.85
C PRO A 25 -10.34 -1.39 12.09
N LEU A 26 -10.84 -1.30 13.32
CA LEU A 26 -11.78 -0.25 13.73
C LEU A 26 -11.25 1.14 13.34
N GLY A 27 -12.14 1.99 12.84
CA GLY A 27 -11.81 3.35 12.41
C GLY A 27 -11.32 3.50 10.98
N LEU A 28 -11.26 2.41 10.21
CA LEU A 28 -10.92 2.42 8.79
C LEU A 28 -12.08 1.91 7.92
N PRO A 29 -12.23 2.42 6.68
CA PRO A 29 -13.14 1.83 5.70
C PRO A 29 -12.53 0.55 5.10
N PRO A 30 -13.31 -0.27 4.37
CA PRO A 30 -12.74 -1.37 3.58
C PRO A 30 -11.61 -0.90 2.66
N VAL A 31 -10.52 -1.67 2.62
CA VAL A 31 -9.37 -1.39 1.75
C VAL A 31 -9.80 -1.42 0.28
N PRO A 32 -9.54 -0.37 -0.52
CA PRO A 32 -9.79 -0.39 -1.95
C PRO A 32 -8.91 -1.43 -2.66
N VAL A 33 -9.55 -2.42 -3.29
CA VAL A 33 -8.89 -3.45 -4.10
C VAL A 33 -9.41 -3.33 -5.54
N PRO A 34 -8.55 -2.99 -6.52
CA PRO A 34 -8.97 -2.86 -7.91
C PRO A 34 -9.26 -4.23 -8.52
N ALA A 35 -10.24 -4.28 -9.43
CA ALA A 35 -10.73 -5.52 -10.03
C ALA A 35 -9.65 -6.24 -10.87
N ASP A 36 -8.71 -5.49 -11.46
CA ASP A 36 -7.64 -6.03 -12.28
C ASP A 36 -6.37 -6.40 -11.47
N ASN A 37 -6.38 -6.15 -10.16
CA ASN A 37 -5.33 -6.61 -9.24
C ASN A 37 -5.91 -7.14 -7.91
N PRO A 38 -6.68 -8.25 -7.94
CA PRO A 38 -7.27 -8.83 -6.73
C PRO A 38 -6.19 -9.34 -5.77
N LEU A 39 -6.40 -9.19 -4.47
CA LEU A 39 -5.48 -9.67 -3.45
C LEU A 39 -5.50 -11.20 -3.36
N ASN A 40 -4.33 -11.81 -3.19
CA ASN A 40 -4.18 -13.19 -2.74
C ASN A 40 -2.89 -13.34 -1.92
N PRO A 41 -2.79 -14.34 -1.02
CA PRO A 41 -1.63 -14.46 -0.13
C PRO A 41 -0.30 -14.66 -0.86
N ALA A 42 -0.29 -15.35 -2.01
CA ALA A 42 0.92 -15.56 -2.79
C ALA A 42 1.43 -14.25 -3.43
N LYS A 43 0.52 -13.42 -3.92
CA LYS A 43 0.82 -12.10 -4.48
C LYS A 43 1.34 -11.13 -3.42
N VAL A 44 0.71 -11.08 -2.24
CA VAL A 44 1.20 -10.27 -1.10
C VAL A 44 2.61 -10.71 -0.68
N LYS A 45 2.85 -12.01 -0.58
CA LYS A 45 4.17 -12.56 -0.23
C LYS A 45 5.23 -12.20 -1.28
N LEU A 46 4.89 -12.31 -2.56
CA LEU A 46 5.78 -11.89 -3.64
C LEU A 46 6.07 -10.39 -3.57
N GLY A 47 5.03 -9.57 -3.38
CA GLY A 47 5.14 -8.12 -3.26
C GLY A 47 6.10 -7.68 -2.16
N LYS A 48 5.98 -8.28 -0.97
CA LYS A 48 6.89 -8.01 0.14
C LYS A 48 8.35 -8.29 -0.21
N LEU A 49 8.61 -9.41 -0.89
CA LEU A 49 9.97 -9.77 -1.28
C LEU A 49 10.53 -8.79 -2.32
N LEU A 50 9.71 -8.36 -3.28
CA LEU A 50 10.11 -7.37 -4.28
C LEU A 50 10.40 -6.01 -3.63
N PHE A 51 9.58 -5.61 -2.65
CA PHE A 51 9.70 -4.35 -1.89
C PHE A 51 11.04 -4.24 -1.12
N GLU A 52 11.58 -5.38 -0.68
CA GLU A 52 12.82 -5.48 0.10
C GLU A 52 14.06 -5.82 -0.78
N ASP A 53 13.91 -6.03 -2.09
CA ASP A 53 15.00 -6.53 -2.95
C ASP A 53 15.86 -5.38 -3.51
N THR A 54 17.10 -5.28 -3.01
CA THR A 54 18.02 -4.23 -3.46
C THR A 54 18.58 -4.45 -4.86
N ARG A 55 18.42 -5.64 -5.45
CA ARG A 55 18.84 -5.90 -6.84
C ARG A 55 18.06 -5.07 -7.88
N PHE A 56 17.02 -4.37 -7.44
CA PHE A 56 16.23 -3.44 -8.25
C PHE A 56 16.72 -1.98 -8.19
N SER A 57 17.88 -1.70 -7.59
CA SER A 57 18.60 -0.45 -7.80
C SER A 57 19.81 -0.65 -8.73
N ALA A 58 20.26 0.43 -9.37
CA ALA A 58 21.36 0.41 -10.34
C ALA A 58 22.71 -0.01 -9.74
N ASP A 59 22.89 0.16 -8.43
CA ASP A 59 24.11 -0.19 -7.69
C ASP A 59 23.90 -1.31 -6.65
N GLY A 60 22.69 -1.87 -6.56
CA GLY A 60 22.36 -2.95 -5.62
C GLY A 60 22.23 -2.52 -4.15
N THR A 61 22.18 -1.22 -3.84
CA THR A 61 22.19 -0.69 -2.47
C THR A 61 20.83 -0.23 -1.93
N VAL A 62 19.84 -0.02 -2.80
CA VAL A 62 18.54 0.57 -2.42
C VAL A 62 17.39 -0.37 -2.76
N SER A 63 16.41 -0.45 -1.87
CA SER A 63 15.09 -1.07 -2.08
C SER A 63 14.00 -0.10 -1.63
N CYS A 64 12.73 -0.41 -1.87
CA CYS A 64 11.62 0.39 -1.33
C CYS A 64 11.71 0.49 0.20
N ALA A 65 12.11 -0.60 0.86
CA ALA A 65 12.30 -0.67 2.31
C ALA A 65 13.46 0.18 2.84
N THR A 66 14.35 0.70 1.97
CA THR A 66 15.42 1.62 2.40
C THR A 66 14.84 2.96 2.88
N CYS A 67 13.86 3.51 2.15
CA CYS A 67 13.18 4.76 2.51
C CYS A 67 11.88 4.53 3.29
N HIS A 68 11.27 3.36 3.12
CA HIS A 68 10.01 2.96 3.73
C HIS A 68 10.19 1.75 4.67
N ASP A 69 11.06 1.89 5.67
CA ASP A 69 11.43 0.78 6.58
C ASP A 69 10.25 0.36 7.49
N PRO A 70 9.78 -0.91 7.42
CA PRO A 70 8.72 -1.41 8.29
C PRO A 70 8.99 -1.25 9.80
N LYS A 71 10.26 -1.21 10.23
CA LYS A 71 10.64 -1.08 11.65
C LYS A 71 10.38 0.31 12.23
N THR A 72 10.28 1.31 11.37
CA THR A 72 10.11 2.73 11.72
C THR A 72 8.81 3.28 11.15
N ALA A 73 7.77 2.44 11.08
CA ALA A 73 6.46 2.81 10.54
C ALA A 73 6.49 3.22 9.06
N PHE A 74 7.31 2.54 8.25
CA PHE A 74 7.45 2.73 6.80
C PHE A 74 7.93 4.14 6.40
N VAL A 75 8.78 4.74 7.22
CA VAL A 75 9.51 5.97 6.93
C VAL A 75 10.96 5.86 7.36
N ASP A 76 11.86 6.64 6.77
CA ASP A 76 13.28 6.71 7.14
C ASP A 76 13.59 7.71 8.27
N GLY A 77 12.62 8.57 8.61
CA GLY A 77 12.79 9.61 9.63
C GLY A 77 13.67 10.79 9.21
N LEU A 78 13.97 10.92 7.92
CA LEU A 78 14.82 11.98 7.38
C LEU A 78 14.01 13.14 6.80
N PRO A 79 14.53 14.39 6.80
CA PRO A 79 13.89 15.51 6.11
C PRO A 79 13.72 15.24 4.61
N VAL A 80 14.72 14.60 4.00
CA VAL A 80 14.70 14.06 2.63
C VAL A 80 15.45 12.74 2.63
N SER A 81 14.96 11.78 1.85
CA SER A 81 15.57 10.45 1.76
C SER A 81 16.92 10.46 1.04
N GLU A 82 17.76 9.48 1.38
CA GLU A 82 19.00 9.19 0.67
C GLU A 82 18.83 7.93 -0.17
N GLY A 83 19.04 8.03 -1.48
CA GLY A 83 18.97 6.90 -2.41
C GLY A 83 20.34 6.43 -2.86
N ILE A 84 20.46 5.98 -4.11
CA ILE A 84 21.71 5.40 -4.62
C ILE A 84 22.89 6.36 -4.44
N LYS A 85 24.06 5.80 -4.12
CA LYS A 85 25.30 6.57 -3.87
C LYS A 85 25.16 7.68 -2.81
N GLY A 86 24.16 7.61 -1.93
CA GLY A 86 23.88 8.63 -0.92
C GLY A 86 23.34 9.95 -1.50
N LEU A 87 22.78 9.92 -2.71
CA LEU A 87 22.15 11.10 -3.31
C LEU A 87 20.89 11.48 -2.53
N LYS A 88 20.70 12.78 -2.30
CA LYS A 88 19.56 13.31 -1.55
C LYS A 88 18.40 13.62 -2.48
N GLY A 89 17.21 13.14 -2.10
CA GLY A 89 15.95 13.51 -2.72
C GLY A 89 15.57 14.97 -2.45
N THR A 90 14.39 15.35 -2.92
CA THR A 90 13.85 16.70 -2.75
C THR A 90 12.69 16.78 -1.78
N ARG A 91 12.20 15.64 -1.27
CA ARG A 91 11.03 15.56 -0.39
C ARG A 91 11.24 14.48 0.67
N ASN A 92 10.52 14.63 1.79
CA ASN A 92 10.36 13.58 2.77
C ASN A 92 9.59 12.38 2.18
N ALA A 93 10.01 11.16 2.48
CA ALA A 93 9.28 9.94 2.12
C ALA A 93 8.04 9.77 3.03
N PRO A 94 6.81 9.82 2.48
CA PRO A 94 5.61 9.58 3.27
C PRO A 94 5.53 8.10 3.69
N THR A 95 4.78 7.81 4.75
CA THR A 95 4.57 6.41 5.17
C THR A 95 3.78 5.61 4.14
N VAL A 96 4.10 4.33 4.00
CA VAL A 96 3.28 3.35 3.24
C VAL A 96 2.03 2.94 4.03
N ILE A 97 2.02 3.12 5.35
CA ILE A 97 0.88 2.78 6.20
C ILE A 97 -0.35 3.53 5.72
N ASN A 98 -1.43 2.79 5.46
CA ASN A 98 -2.72 3.31 5.00
C ASN A 98 -2.68 4.02 3.62
N ALA A 99 -1.57 3.97 2.87
CA ALA A 99 -1.45 4.61 1.56
C ALA A 99 -2.44 4.06 0.52
N ALA A 100 -2.93 2.83 0.73
CA ALA A 100 -3.98 2.20 -0.08
C ALA A 100 -5.32 2.95 -0.09
N TYR A 101 -5.57 3.86 0.87
CA TYR A 101 -6.79 4.66 0.92
C TYR A 101 -6.67 6.01 0.20
N TYR A 102 -5.48 6.38 -0.27
CA TYR A 102 -5.30 7.65 -0.99
C TYR A 102 -5.77 7.53 -2.44
N THR A 103 -6.47 8.56 -2.92
CA THR A 103 -6.97 8.62 -4.32
C THR A 103 -5.92 9.13 -5.31
N SER A 104 -4.82 9.66 -4.79
CA SER A 104 -3.64 10.05 -5.53
C SER A 104 -2.40 9.73 -4.71
N GLN A 105 -1.28 9.52 -5.39
CA GLN A 105 -0.01 9.12 -4.81
C GLN A 105 1.05 10.19 -5.09
N PHE A 106 2.09 10.22 -4.25
CA PHE A 106 3.06 11.31 -4.11
C PHE A 106 2.48 12.61 -3.54
N TRP A 107 3.38 13.45 -3.01
CA TRP A 107 3.05 14.78 -2.49
C TRP A 107 2.37 15.71 -3.49
N ASP A 108 2.63 15.52 -4.79
CA ASP A 108 2.06 16.28 -5.89
C ASP A 108 0.90 15.56 -6.60
N GLY A 109 0.54 14.34 -6.16
CA GLY A 109 -0.59 13.61 -6.72
C GLY A 109 -0.38 13.08 -8.14
N ARG A 110 0.86 13.04 -8.65
CA ARG A 110 1.12 12.79 -10.08
C ARG A 110 0.77 11.38 -10.56
N ARG A 111 0.42 10.46 -9.65
CA ARG A 111 -0.07 9.10 -9.95
C ARG A 111 -1.40 8.85 -9.25
N ALA A 112 -2.27 8.07 -9.86
CA ALA A 112 -3.59 7.77 -9.33
C ALA A 112 -3.60 6.51 -8.45
N THR A 113 -2.66 5.60 -8.66
CA THR A 113 -2.66 4.27 -8.03
C THR A 113 -1.30 3.89 -7.46
N LEU A 114 -1.29 2.94 -6.52
CA LEU A 114 -0.06 2.35 -5.98
C LEU A 114 0.76 1.66 -7.07
N GLU A 115 0.10 0.96 -8.00
CA GLU A 115 0.74 0.31 -9.14
C GLU A 115 1.51 1.31 -10.01
N GLU A 116 0.90 2.45 -10.32
CA GLU A 116 1.55 3.51 -11.09
C GLU A 116 2.65 4.22 -10.30
N GLN A 117 2.45 4.42 -8.99
CA GLN A 117 3.45 5.03 -8.10
C GLN A 117 4.72 4.19 -8.07
N ALA A 118 4.60 2.87 -7.91
CA ALA A 118 5.73 1.96 -7.76
C ALA A 118 6.64 1.89 -9.01
N LEU A 119 6.18 2.35 -10.17
CA LEU A 119 7.01 2.43 -11.39
C LEU A 119 8.08 3.52 -11.29
N ASP A 120 7.76 4.66 -10.69
CA ASP A 120 8.60 5.86 -10.72
C ASP A 120 9.93 5.70 -9.95
N PRO A 121 9.96 5.17 -8.70
CA PRO A 121 11.19 5.04 -7.91
C PRO A 121 12.30 4.26 -8.61
N PHE A 122 11.94 3.20 -9.33
CA PHE A 122 12.89 2.34 -10.03
C PHE A 122 13.79 3.10 -11.01
N VAL A 123 13.24 4.09 -11.70
CA VAL A 123 13.93 4.86 -12.75
C VAL A 123 14.31 6.27 -12.32
N ASN A 124 13.95 6.68 -11.10
CA ASN A 124 14.40 7.96 -10.57
C ASN A 124 15.93 7.91 -10.32
N PRO A 125 16.73 8.81 -10.93
CA PRO A 125 18.20 8.81 -10.84
C PRO A 125 18.74 9.02 -9.42
N VAL A 126 17.93 9.54 -8.51
CA VAL A 126 18.30 9.74 -7.11
C VAL A 126 17.89 8.56 -6.23
N GLU A 127 16.77 7.89 -6.54
CA GLU A 127 16.23 6.80 -5.72
C GLU A 127 16.90 5.46 -6.07
N HIS A 128 16.35 4.68 -7.01
CA HIS A 128 16.94 3.40 -7.43
C HIS A 128 17.88 3.54 -8.65
N GLY A 129 17.67 4.56 -9.49
CA GLY A 129 18.60 4.97 -10.55
C GLY A 129 18.73 4.07 -11.77
N LEU A 130 17.78 3.16 -12.04
CA LEU A 130 17.79 2.39 -13.29
C LEU A 130 17.46 3.29 -14.48
N LYS A 131 17.96 2.93 -15.67
CA LYS A 131 17.62 3.64 -16.91
C LYS A 131 16.25 3.22 -17.47
N THR A 132 15.89 1.96 -17.30
CA THR A 132 14.63 1.34 -17.72
C THR A 132 14.23 0.29 -16.68
N HIS A 133 13.00 -0.24 -16.76
CA HIS A 133 12.54 -1.33 -15.90
C HIS A 133 13.03 -2.72 -16.34
N ASP A 134 13.65 -2.85 -17.52
CA ASP A 134 14.08 -4.14 -18.08
C ASP A 134 14.98 -4.96 -17.15
N PRO A 135 15.93 -4.38 -16.39
CA PRO A 135 16.76 -5.14 -15.46
C PRO A 135 15.93 -5.88 -14.39
N ILE A 136 14.84 -5.27 -13.90
CA ILE A 136 13.93 -5.84 -12.90
C ILE A 136 13.22 -7.06 -13.49
N VAL A 137 12.65 -6.89 -14.69
CA VAL A 137 11.97 -7.97 -15.40
C VAL A 137 12.94 -9.11 -15.68
N LYS A 138 14.16 -8.80 -16.13
CA LYS A 138 15.21 -9.80 -16.36
C LYS A 138 15.53 -10.59 -15.09
N ILE A 139 15.71 -9.93 -13.95
CA ILE A 139 15.95 -10.60 -12.66
C ILE A 139 14.78 -11.53 -12.32
N CYS A 140 13.53 -11.05 -12.40
CA CYS A 140 12.34 -11.84 -12.10
C CYS A 140 12.20 -13.06 -13.02
N ARG A 141 12.56 -12.91 -14.30
CA ARG A 141 12.55 -13.97 -15.31
C ARG A 141 13.71 -14.94 -15.19
N GLN A 142 14.80 -14.61 -14.48
CA GLN A 142 16.00 -15.45 -14.39
C GLN A 142 16.12 -16.16 -13.04
N ASP A 143 15.70 -15.51 -11.95
CA ASP A 143 15.77 -16.05 -10.61
C ASP A 143 14.73 -17.18 -10.41
N PRO A 144 15.16 -18.43 -10.11
CA PRO A 144 14.26 -19.57 -9.92
C PRO A 144 13.20 -19.35 -8.82
N ARG A 145 13.55 -18.58 -7.78
CA ARG A 145 12.62 -18.25 -6.70
C ARG A 145 11.54 -17.31 -7.21
N TYR A 146 11.89 -16.26 -7.96
CA TYR A 146 10.89 -15.36 -8.52
C TYR A 146 9.98 -16.07 -9.52
N ARG A 147 10.52 -16.87 -10.43
CA ARG A 147 9.72 -17.68 -11.37
C ARG A 147 8.62 -18.48 -10.65
N LYS A 148 8.98 -19.19 -9.59
CA LYS A 148 8.03 -19.96 -8.78
C LYS A 148 6.98 -19.06 -8.11
N LEU A 149 7.40 -17.92 -7.56
CA LEU A 149 6.49 -17.00 -6.88
C LEU A 149 5.53 -16.30 -7.84
N PHE A 150 5.96 -15.89 -9.02
CA PHE A 150 5.08 -15.31 -10.06
C PHE A 150 4.06 -16.34 -10.56
N ALA A 151 4.49 -17.59 -10.79
CA ALA A 151 3.56 -18.68 -11.13
C ALA A 151 2.51 -18.91 -10.03
N GLN A 152 2.90 -18.84 -8.75
CA GLN A 152 1.96 -18.97 -7.62
C GLN A 152 1.02 -17.75 -7.46
N ALA A 153 1.53 -16.55 -7.69
CA ALA A 153 0.79 -15.31 -7.46
C ALA A 153 -0.19 -14.97 -8.59
N PHE A 154 0.17 -15.30 -9.83
CA PHE A 154 -0.54 -14.87 -11.05
C PHE A 154 -0.88 -16.01 -12.01
N GLY A 155 -0.35 -17.23 -11.81
CA GLY A 155 -0.59 -18.35 -12.73
C GLY A 155 0.13 -18.23 -14.08
N ILE A 156 1.19 -17.42 -14.15
CA ILE A 156 1.92 -17.10 -15.38
C ILE A 156 3.26 -17.84 -15.48
N LYS A 157 3.74 -18.02 -16.71
CA LYS A 157 5.08 -18.54 -17.01
C LYS A 157 6.14 -17.44 -16.89
N PRO A 158 7.42 -17.79 -16.72
CA PRO A 158 8.51 -16.81 -16.63
C PRO A 158 8.53 -15.79 -17.77
N GLU A 159 8.38 -16.22 -19.01
CA GLU A 159 8.39 -15.36 -20.19
C GLU A 159 7.24 -14.33 -20.24
N GLU A 160 6.17 -14.54 -19.48
CA GLU A 160 5.01 -13.63 -19.38
C GLU A 160 5.19 -12.58 -18.26
N ILE A 161 6.20 -12.71 -17.40
CA ILE A 161 6.45 -11.73 -16.34
C ILE A 161 6.82 -10.39 -16.99
N THR A 162 6.06 -9.34 -16.68
CA THR A 162 6.30 -7.96 -17.11
C THR A 162 6.44 -7.04 -15.91
N ILE A 163 6.77 -5.77 -16.13
CA ILE A 163 6.86 -4.78 -15.04
C ILE A 163 5.49 -4.56 -14.36
N GLU A 164 4.40 -4.68 -15.11
CA GLU A 164 3.03 -4.58 -14.59
C GLU A 164 2.76 -5.64 -13.53
N TYR A 165 3.23 -6.88 -13.72
CA TYR A 165 3.09 -7.94 -12.71
C TYR A 165 3.94 -7.66 -11.46
N VAL A 166 5.12 -7.06 -11.62
CA VAL A 166 5.98 -6.67 -10.50
C VAL A 166 5.29 -5.61 -9.64
N VAL A 167 4.83 -4.51 -10.25
CA VAL A 167 4.18 -3.43 -9.49
C VAL A 167 2.82 -3.85 -8.93
N LYS A 168 2.07 -4.72 -9.64
CA LYS A 168 0.84 -5.33 -9.09
C LYS A 168 1.12 -6.16 -7.83
N ALA A 169 2.24 -6.87 -7.79
CA ALA A 169 2.63 -7.61 -6.58
C ALA A 169 3.02 -6.67 -5.44
N ILE A 170 3.84 -5.65 -5.71
CA ILE A 170 4.23 -4.64 -4.72
C ILE A 170 3.00 -3.93 -4.14
N ALA A 171 2.13 -3.42 -5.01
CA ALA A 171 0.89 -2.75 -4.60
C ALA A 171 -0.08 -3.67 -3.84
N ALA A 172 -0.04 -4.98 -4.09
CA ALA A 172 -0.81 -5.94 -3.29
C ALA A 172 -0.25 -6.07 -1.87
N PHE A 173 1.07 -6.02 -1.69
CA PHE A 173 1.68 -5.97 -0.37
C PHE A 173 1.35 -4.66 0.36
N GLU A 174 1.49 -3.51 -0.30
CA GLU A 174 1.20 -2.19 0.27
C GLU A 174 -0.25 -2.08 0.78
N ARG A 175 -1.21 -2.69 0.06
CA ARG A 175 -2.62 -2.80 0.51
C ARG A 175 -2.83 -3.60 1.80
N THR A 176 -1.82 -4.34 2.26
CA THR A 176 -1.85 -5.03 3.55
C THR A 176 -1.20 -4.23 4.68
N VAL A 177 -0.51 -3.13 4.35
CA VAL A 177 0.15 -2.25 5.32
C VAL A 177 -0.88 -1.26 5.89
N ILE A 178 -1.75 -1.78 6.75
CA ILE A 178 -2.89 -1.05 7.30
C ILE A 178 -2.75 -0.93 8.83
N ALA A 179 -3.01 0.26 9.37
CA ALA A 179 -3.02 0.51 10.81
C ALA A 179 -4.29 1.28 11.21
N GLY A 180 -5.10 0.66 12.06
CA GLY A 180 -6.26 1.27 12.71
C GLY A 180 -6.40 0.70 14.12
N ASN A 181 -7.61 0.76 14.69
CA ASN A 181 -7.88 0.38 16.08
C ASN A 181 -7.00 1.14 17.10
N SER A 182 -6.57 2.34 16.73
CA SER A 182 -5.80 3.23 17.59
C SER A 182 -6.62 3.63 18.83
N PRO A 183 -5.98 4.22 19.86
CA PRO A 183 -6.73 4.80 20.97
C PRO A 183 -7.80 5.81 20.54
N PHE A 184 -7.55 6.55 19.44
CA PHE A 184 -8.55 7.43 18.84
C PHE A 184 -9.73 6.63 18.26
N ASP A 185 -9.46 5.56 17.50
CA ASP A 185 -10.52 4.77 16.87
C ASP A 185 -11.42 4.10 17.89
N ARG A 186 -10.85 3.51 18.94
CA ARG A 186 -11.60 2.87 20.02
C ARG A 186 -12.45 3.85 20.80
N TYR A 187 -11.93 5.05 21.07
CA TYR A 187 -12.71 6.12 21.69
C TYR A 187 -13.83 6.61 20.77
N PHE A 188 -13.50 6.99 19.54
CA PHE A 188 -14.40 7.73 18.66
C PHE A 188 -15.44 6.85 17.98
N TYR A 189 -15.05 5.65 17.54
CA TYR A 189 -15.92 4.71 16.84
C TYR A 189 -16.32 3.52 17.72
N GLY A 190 -15.47 3.13 18.67
CA GLY A 190 -15.74 2.00 19.58
C GLY A 190 -16.50 2.36 20.86
N GLY A 191 -16.62 3.66 21.20
CA GLY A 191 -17.26 4.12 22.43
C GLY A 191 -16.47 3.82 23.71
N GLU A 192 -15.19 3.46 23.59
CA GLU A 192 -14.33 3.20 24.74
C GLU A 192 -13.83 4.53 25.34
N GLU A 193 -14.61 5.09 26.27
CA GLU A 193 -14.36 6.42 26.84
C GLU A 193 -12.94 6.61 27.38
N ASP A 194 -12.35 5.59 28.01
CA ASP A 194 -11.02 5.69 28.62
C ASP A 194 -9.86 5.42 27.64
N ALA A 195 -10.15 5.11 26.38
CA ALA A 195 -9.11 4.88 25.37
C ALA A 195 -8.31 6.17 25.06
N LEU A 196 -8.92 7.35 25.17
CA LEU A 196 -8.22 8.63 25.06
C LEU A 196 -8.02 9.30 26.41
N SER A 197 -6.78 9.75 26.64
CA SER A 197 -6.47 10.56 27.81
C SER A 197 -7.27 11.88 27.84
N PRO A 198 -7.51 12.48 29.02
CA PRO A 198 -8.19 13.77 29.10
C PRO A 198 -7.53 14.88 28.27
N ALA A 199 -6.20 14.85 28.12
CA ALA A 199 -5.48 15.78 27.27
C ALA A 199 -5.76 15.55 25.77
N ALA A 200 -5.77 14.29 25.32
CA ALA A 200 -6.10 13.94 23.94
C ALA A 200 -7.54 14.30 23.59
N LYS A 201 -8.51 14.11 24.51
CA LYS A 201 -9.91 14.54 24.31
C LYS A 201 -10.02 16.07 24.10
N ARG A 202 -9.27 16.87 24.86
CA ARG A 202 -9.19 18.33 24.65
C ARG A 202 -8.60 18.68 23.28
N GLY A 203 -7.52 17.99 22.87
CA GLY A 203 -6.90 18.15 21.55
C GLY A 203 -7.87 17.83 20.42
N LEU A 204 -8.61 16.72 20.52
CA LEU A 204 -9.63 16.32 19.54
C LEU A 204 -10.75 17.37 19.43
N LYS A 205 -11.22 17.92 20.57
CA LYS A 205 -12.21 19.01 20.55
C LYS A 205 -11.69 20.22 19.77
N LEU A 206 -10.43 20.62 20.01
CA LEU A 206 -9.80 21.73 19.29
C LEU A 206 -9.70 21.44 17.78
N PHE A 207 -9.18 20.26 17.42
CA PHE A 207 -9.00 19.77 16.05
C PHE A 207 -10.29 19.84 15.23
N ARG A 208 -11.42 19.42 15.83
CA ARG A 208 -12.74 19.39 15.19
C ARG A 208 -13.50 20.72 15.20
N THR A 209 -13.06 21.70 15.97
CA THR A 209 -13.83 22.95 16.16
C THR A 209 -12.97 24.17 15.85
N LYS A 210 -12.45 24.84 16.88
CA LYS A 210 -11.80 26.14 16.77
C LYS A 210 -10.56 26.13 15.86
N ALA A 211 -9.81 25.03 15.80
CA ALA A 211 -8.63 24.93 14.93
C ALA A 211 -8.96 24.53 13.48
N ARG A 212 -10.19 24.05 13.22
CA ARG A 212 -10.69 23.70 11.88
C ARG A 212 -9.82 22.70 11.10
N CYS A 213 -9.01 21.90 11.79
CA CYS A 213 -8.12 20.93 11.17
C CYS A 213 -8.90 19.89 10.36
N GLN A 214 -10.09 19.50 10.85
CA GLN A 214 -10.95 18.52 10.19
C GLN A 214 -11.51 18.96 8.83
N ASP A 215 -11.39 20.25 8.46
CA ASP A 215 -11.87 20.76 7.17
C ASP A 215 -11.10 20.09 6.01
N CYS A 216 -9.81 19.83 6.22
CA CYS A 216 -8.92 19.11 5.29
C CYS A 216 -8.52 17.73 5.83
N HIS A 217 -8.29 17.58 7.15
CA HIS A 217 -7.91 16.31 7.78
C HIS A 217 -9.12 15.60 8.37
N ARG A 218 -9.99 15.08 7.49
CA ARG A 218 -11.36 14.69 7.85
C ARG A 218 -11.43 13.51 8.82
N ILE A 219 -12.38 13.63 9.74
CA ILE A 219 -12.92 12.57 10.58
C ILE A 219 -14.36 12.36 10.10
N ASP A 220 -14.62 11.26 9.40
CA ASP A 220 -15.95 10.95 8.89
C ASP A 220 -16.82 10.25 9.95
N GLN A 221 -18.07 9.98 9.61
CA GLN A 221 -19.02 9.38 10.56
C GLN A 221 -18.68 7.91 10.90
N LYS A 222 -18.03 7.19 9.98
CA LYS A 222 -17.79 5.74 10.11
C LYS A 222 -16.32 5.36 10.24
N PHE A 223 -15.42 6.25 9.86
CA PHE A 223 -13.97 6.02 9.81
C PHE A 223 -13.23 7.37 9.77
N ALA A 224 -11.94 7.39 10.10
CA ALA A 224 -11.09 8.57 9.94
C ALA A 224 -9.79 8.21 9.22
N LEU A 225 -9.67 8.68 7.97
CA LEU A 225 -8.41 8.64 7.23
C LEU A 225 -7.56 9.89 7.49
N PHE A 226 -8.08 10.89 8.20
CA PHE A 226 -7.42 12.17 8.48
C PHE A 226 -6.95 12.90 7.20
N THR A 227 -7.67 12.72 6.10
CA THR A 227 -7.47 13.38 4.82
C THR A 227 -8.81 13.54 4.11
N ASP A 228 -8.97 14.62 3.35
CA ASP A 228 -10.06 14.80 2.41
C ASP A 228 -9.69 14.36 0.99
N ASN A 229 -8.47 13.83 0.80
CA ASN A 229 -7.92 13.41 -0.47
C ASN A 229 -7.86 14.53 -1.52
N LYS A 230 -7.75 15.80 -1.09
CA LYS A 230 -7.63 16.95 -1.99
C LYS A 230 -6.32 17.70 -1.79
N PHE A 231 -5.94 18.43 -2.83
CA PHE A 231 -4.84 19.39 -2.78
C PHE A 231 -5.36 20.73 -2.25
N HIS A 232 -4.61 21.32 -1.32
CA HIS A 232 -4.91 22.62 -0.73
C HIS A 232 -3.68 23.51 -0.84
N ASN A 233 -3.90 24.81 -1.11
CA ASN A 233 -2.82 25.78 -1.05
C ASN A 233 -2.55 26.14 0.42
N LEU A 234 -1.41 25.69 0.95
CA LEU A 234 -1.01 25.91 2.34
C LEU A 234 -0.36 27.28 2.59
N GLY A 235 -0.12 28.08 1.54
CA GLY A 235 0.64 29.34 1.65
C GLY A 235 2.13 29.13 1.99
N VAL A 236 2.61 27.88 1.95
CA VAL A 236 4.01 27.50 2.11
C VAL A 236 4.62 27.32 0.72
N GLY A 237 5.67 28.08 0.40
CA GLY A 237 6.34 28.00 -0.90
C GLY A 237 7.08 26.68 -1.09
N MET A 238 7.22 26.25 -2.35
CA MET A 238 7.86 24.97 -2.75
C MET A 238 9.32 24.83 -2.29
N GLU A 239 10.00 25.93 -1.93
CA GLU A 239 11.38 25.89 -1.42
C GLU A 239 11.47 25.44 0.05
N LYS A 240 10.31 25.33 0.74
CA LYS A 240 10.20 24.94 2.14
C LYS A 240 9.54 23.56 2.35
N ILE A 241 9.21 22.86 1.27
CA ILE A 241 8.53 21.55 1.25
C ILE A 241 9.36 20.58 0.42
#